data_AF-W2CDI6-F1
#
_entry.id   AF-W2CDI6-F1
#
_cell.length_a   1.000
_cell.length_b   1.000
_cell.length_c   1.000
_cell.angle_alpha   90.00
_cell.angle_beta   90.00
_cell.angle_gamma   90.00
#
_symmetry.space_group_name_H-M   'P 1'
#
loop_
_entity.id
_entity.type
_entity.pdbx_description
1 polymer ?
#
loop_
_entity_poly.entity_id
_entity_poly.type
_entity_poly.pdbx_seq_one_letter_code
_entity_poly.pdbx_strand_id
1 'polypeptide(L)'
;MMSDMNTSRLKEAVDETPDVTGNHKKGLMALNDSDKKLIIVPDTRKIGGSLDIDSTTKRQYPNAARWDYAVEYDGETFFIEVHPASTTKLDVMLSKLEWLKRWLKTKAPRIDALKAKSKPPFHWVHTGSSKIIKGSKQYKQLATHKLLPVKVWNYESL
;
A
#
# COMPACT_ATOMS: atom_id res chain seq x y z
N MET A 1 29.16 15.83 -15.57
CA MET A 1 27.94 16.45 -15.00
C MET A 1 27.26 15.37 -14.17
N MET A 2 27.42 15.42 -12.86
CA MET A 2 26.79 14.46 -11.94
C MET A 2 25.41 14.99 -11.53
N SER A 3 24.49 14.04 -11.36
CA SER A 3 23.10 14.13 -10.86
C SER A 3 22.07 14.88 -11.72
N ASP A 4 21.24 14.11 -12.43
CA ASP A 4 19.82 14.19 -12.10
C ASP A 4 19.49 12.98 -11.23
N MET A 5 19.17 13.29 -9.98
CA MET A 5 18.76 12.33 -8.98
C MET A 5 17.52 11.60 -9.48
N ASN A 6 17.53 10.29 -9.29
CA ASN A 6 16.42 9.36 -9.44
C ASN A 6 15.09 10.02 -8.98
N THR A 7 14.36 10.65 -9.90
CA THR A 7 13.11 11.33 -9.58
C THR A 7 12.06 10.26 -9.34
N SER A 8 11.41 10.32 -8.18
CA SER A 8 10.38 9.34 -7.81
C SER A 8 9.28 9.36 -8.87
N ARG A 9 9.06 8.21 -9.51
CA ARG A 9 7.97 8.04 -10.49
C ARG A 9 6.61 8.15 -9.81
N LEU A 10 6.53 7.72 -8.55
CA LEU A 10 5.32 7.87 -7.76
C LEU A 10 4.98 9.35 -7.54
N LYS A 11 5.97 10.22 -7.32
CA LYS A 11 5.74 11.67 -7.19
C LYS A 11 5.03 12.24 -8.41
N GLU A 12 5.55 11.96 -9.61
CA GLU A 12 4.96 12.44 -10.86
C GLU A 12 3.51 11.94 -11.01
N ALA A 13 3.29 10.65 -10.78
CA ALA A 13 1.96 10.05 -10.85
C ALA A 13 0.98 10.63 -9.81
N VAL A 14 1.45 10.94 -8.61
CA VAL A 14 0.66 11.58 -7.56
C VAL A 14 0.28 13.00 -7.94
N ASP A 15 1.22 13.80 -8.43
CA ASP A 15 0.96 15.20 -8.81
C ASP A 15 -0.06 15.29 -9.95
N GLU A 16 -0.08 14.30 -10.85
CA GLU A 16 -1.06 14.18 -11.93
C GLU A 16 -2.40 13.52 -11.55
N THR A 17 -2.55 13.06 -10.30
CA THR A 17 -3.79 12.43 -9.82
C THR A 17 -4.58 13.41 -8.96
N PRO A 18 -5.69 14.02 -9.45
CA PRO A 18 -6.40 15.10 -8.73
C PRO A 18 -6.83 14.75 -7.30
N ASP A 19 -7.17 13.48 -7.05
CA ASP A 19 -7.59 13.00 -5.74
C ASP A 19 -6.48 13.12 -4.68
N VAL A 20 -5.21 13.14 -5.10
CA VAL A 20 -4.03 13.10 -4.21
C VAL A 20 -2.91 14.07 -4.57
N THR A 21 -3.09 14.95 -5.57
CA THR A 21 -2.08 15.91 -6.05
C THR A 21 -1.37 16.64 -4.91
N GLY A 22 -0.04 16.67 -4.95
CA GLY A 22 0.80 17.34 -3.94
C GLY A 22 0.96 16.60 -2.61
N ASN A 23 0.39 15.39 -2.45
CA ASN A 23 0.48 14.63 -1.19
C ASN A 23 1.57 13.56 -1.17
N HIS A 24 2.41 13.49 -2.21
CA HIS A 24 3.60 12.66 -2.19
C HIS A 24 4.59 13.16 -1.12
N LYS A 25 5.18 12.24 -0.35
CA LYS A 25 6.21 12.54 0.65
C LYS A 25 7.49 11.75 0.36
N LYS A 26 8.64 12.36 0.63
CA LYS A 26 9.96 11.73 0.47
C LYS A 26 10.10 10.53 1.41
N GLY A 27 10.71 9.44 0.93
CA GLY A 27 10.87 8.23 1.73
C GLY A 27 9.53 7.73 2.29
N LEU A 28 9.51 7.29 3.55
CA LEU A 28 8.30 6.82 4.24
C LEU A 28 7.57 7.94 5.02
N MET A 29 7.76 9.22 4.67
CA MET A 29 7.24 10.34 5.45
C MET A 29 5.71 10.54 5.33
N ALA A 30 5.02 9.82 4.44
CA ALA A 30 3.55 9.81 4.44
C ALA A 30 2.97 8.86 5.50
N LEU A 31 3.74 7.86 5.92
CA LEU A 31 3.32 6.91 6.96
C LEU A 31 3.50 7.55 8.34
N ASN A 32 2.59 7.22 9.25
CA ASN A 32 2.78 7.51 10.67
C ASN A 32 3.96 6.70 11.26
N ASP A 33 4.45 7.11 12.44
CA ASP A 33 5.65 6.53 13.04
C ASP A 33 5.50 5.06 13.46
N SER A 34 4.30 4.61 13.82
CA SER A 34 4.07 3.20 14.14
C SER A 34 4.12 2.32 12.90
N ASP A 35 3.51 2.78 11.80
CA ASP A 35 3.38 2.00 10.56
C ASP A 35 4.69 1.96 9.79
N LYS A 36 5.46 3.07 9.83
CA LYS A 36 6.81 3.13 9.25
C LYS A 36 7.72 2.01 9.78
N LYS A 37 7.60 1.64 11.05
CA LYS A 37 8.40 0.58 11.68
C LYS A 37 8.06 -0.83 11.17
N LEU A 38 6.95 -0.98 10.45
CA LEU A 38 6.52 -2.25 9.86
C LEU A 38 7.06 -2.46 8.45
N ILE A 39 7.74 -1.46 7.87
CA ILE A 39 8.30 -1.49 6.52
C ILE A 39 9.78 -1.84 6.61
N ILE A 40 10.13 -3.05 6.15
CA ILE A 40 11.49 -3.59 6.19
C ILE A 40 12.01 -3.73 4.77
N VAL A 41 13.10 -3.03 4.48
CA VAL A 41 13.76 -3.05 3.16
C VAL A 41 15.28 -3.23 3.33
N PRO A 42 15.96 -3.89 2.37
CA PRO A 42 17.40 -4.11 2.46
C PRO A 42 18.22 -2.84 2.23
N ASP A 43 17.75 -1.93 1.36
CA ASP A 43 18.40 -0.65 1.10
C ASP A 43 17.39 0.49 1.11
N THR A 44 17.43 1.33 2.13
CA THR A 44 16.51 2.47 2.30
C THR A 44 16.69 3.56 1.25
N ARG A 45 17.85 3.60 0.55
CA ARG A 45 18.11 4.56 -0.53
C ARG A 45 17.29 4.26 -1.79
N LYS A 46 16.74 3.04 -1.89
CA LYS A 46 15.83 2.63 -2.96
C LYS A 46 14.38 3.04 -2.71
N ILE A 47 14.06 3.64 -1.56
CA ILE A 47 12.72 4.17 -1.30
C ILE A 47 12.58 5.50 -2.05
N GLY A 48 11.76 5.50 -3.11
CA GLY A 48 11.48 6.71 -3.89
C GLY A 48 10.59 7.70 -3.14
N GLY A 49 9.60 7.17 -2.41
CA GLY A 49 8.66 7.96 -1.64
C GLY A 49 7.41 7.21 -1.22
N SER A 50 6.45 7.93 -0.65
CA SER A 50 5.21 7.37 -0.13
C SER A 50 4.03 8.34 -0.29
N LEU A 51 2.84 7.75 -0.28
CA LEU A 51 1.55 8.43 -0.30
C LEU A 51 0.64 7.78 0.75
N ASP A 52 -0.04 8.62 1.54
CA ASP A 52 -1.16 8.22 2.39
C ASP A 52 -2.46 8.42 1.61
N ILE A 53 -3.00 7.31 1.11
CA ILE A 53 -4.22 7.27 0.31
C ILE A 53 -5.44 7.53 1.21
N ASP A 54 -5.50 6.95 2.42
CA ASP A 54 -6.66 7.06 3.29
C ASP A 54 -6.90 8.52 3.67
N SER A 55 -5.92 9.19 4.29
CA SER A 55 -6.12 10.55 4.80
C SER A 55 -6.34 11.56 3.68
N THR A 56 -5.61 11.40 2.57
CA THR A 56 -5.69 12.33 1.43
C THR A 56 -7.05 12.24 0.73
N THR A 57 -7.60 11.02 0.58
CA THR A 57 -8.86 10.82 -0.14
C THR A 57 -10.10 10.84 0.77
N LYS A 58 -9.91 10.89 2.09
CA LYS A 58 -10.99 10.88 3.11
C LYS A 58 -12.04 11.95 2.90
N ARG A 59 -11.66 13.18 2.55
CA ARG A 59 -12.62 14.27 2.32
C ARG A 59 -13.55 13.97 1.14
N GLN A 60 -13.03 13.35 0.08
CA GLN A 60 -13.77 13.06 -1.14
C GLN A 60 -14.62 11.80 -0.99
N TYR A 61 -14.13 10.80 -0.25
CA TYR A 61 -14.80 9.52 -0.07
C TYR A 61 -14.98 9.16 1.41
N PRO A 62 -15.69 9.96 2.23
CA PRO A 62 -15.69 9.83 3.69
C PRO A 62 -16.18 8.49 4.22
N ASN A 63 -17.10 7.84 3.51
CA ASN A 63 -17.71 6.56 3.91
C ASN A 63 -17.13 5.34 3.15
N ALA A 64 -16.11 5.55 2.31
CA ALA A 64 -15.52 4.45 1.56
C ALA A 64 -14.53 3.64 2.42
N ALA A 65 -14.40 2.35 2.08
CA ALA A 65 -13.35 1.48 2.60
C ALA A 65 -12.00 1.84 1.93
N ARG A 66 -11.43 2.99 2.28
CA ARG A 66 -10.18 3.47 1.68
C ARG A 66 -9.00 2.58 2.07
N TRP A 67 -7.98 2.52 1.23
CA TRP A 67 -6.71 1.85 1.51
C TRP A 67 -5.72 2.82 2.14
N ASP A 68 -4.79 2.33 2.96
CA ASP A 68 -3.91 3.23 3.71
C ASP A 68 -2.79 3.84 2.84
N TYR A 69 -1.86 3.05 2.30
CA TYR A 69 -0.63 3.59 1.71
C TYR A 69 -0.27 3.07 0.33
N ALA A 70 0.46 3.90 -0.43
CA ALA A 70 1.34 3.49 -1.51
C ALA A 70 2.79 3.85 -1.17
N VAL A 71 3.73 2.94 -1.45
CA VAL A 71 5.16 3.08 -1.18
C VAL A 71 5.94 2.70 -2.43
N GLU A 72 6.81 3.61 -2.89
CA GLU A 72 7.74 3.33 -3.99
C GLU A 72 9.02 2.71 -3.44
N TYR A 73 9.39 1.55 -3.98
CA TYR A 73 10.65 0.88 -3.71
C TYR A 73 11.25 0.32 -5.00
N ASP A 74 12.52 0.64 -5.28
CA ASP A 74 13.26 0.15 -6.44
C ASP A 74 12.55 0.41 -7.79
N GLY A 75 11.85 1.56 -7.88
CA GLY A 75 11.12 1.98 -9.07
C GLY A 75 9.74 1.33 -9.26
N GLU A 76 9.28 0.53 -8.30
CA GLU A 76 7.95 -0.08 -8.28
C GLU A 76 7.11 0.42 -7.09
N THR A 77 5.78 0.44 -7.25
CA THR A 77 4.85 0.88 -6.20
C THR A 77 4.14 -0.31 -5.56
N PHE A 78 4.20 -0.36 -4.23
CA PHE A 78 3.52 -1.35 -3.39
C PHE A 78 2.42 -0.67 -2.58
N PHE A 79 1.28 -1.32 -2.44
CA PHE A 79 0.12 -0.84 -1.71
C PHE A 79 -0.02 -1.59 -0.40
N ILE A 80 0.00 -0.86 0.70
CA ILE A 80 0.12 -1.42 2.05
C ILE A 80 -1.05 -0.93 2.89
N GLU A 81 -1.82 -1.87 3.42
CA GLU A 81 -2.88 -1.64 4.38
C GLU A 81 -2.41 -2.11 5.75
N VAL A 82 -2.43 -1.21 6.74
CA VAL A 82 -2.06 -1.50 8.12
C VAL A 82 -3.33 -1.63 8.95
N HIS A 83 -3.78 -2.87 9.17
CA HIS A 83 -5.08 -3.12 9.80
C HIS A 83 -5.03 -4.29 10.77
N PRO A 84 -5.66 -4.22 11.96
CA PRO A 84 -5.69 -5.36 12.87
C PRO A 84 -6.26 -6.63 12.23
N ALA A 85 -5.61 -7.78 12.41
CA ALA A 85 -6.07 -9.08 11.92
C ALA A 85 -6.98 -9.80 12.92
N SER A 86 -8.19 -9.26 13.15
CA SER A 86 -9.24 -9.98 13.88
C SER A 86 -10.10 -10.82 12.93
N THR A 87 -10.64 -11.95 13.43
CA THR A 87 -11.41 -12.95 12.67
C THR A 87 -12.66 -12.41 11.97
N THR A 88 -13.14 -11.23 12.35
CA THR A 88 -14.34 -10.57 11.80
C THR A 88 -14.06 -9.56 10.69
N LYS A 89 -12.80 -9.38 10.25
CA LYS A 89 -12.42 -8.29 9.33
C LYS A 89 -12.15 -8.69 7.89
N LEU A 90 -12.46 -9.93 7.50
CA LEU A 90 -12.25 -10.39 6.12
C LEU A 90 -12.98 -9.51 5.10
N ASP A 91 -14.26 -9.26 5.33
CA ASP A 91 -15.08 -8.47 4.40
C ASP A 91 -14.63 -7.00 4.33
N VAL A 92 -14.11 -6.47 5.44
CA VAL A 92 -13.52 -5.12 5.48
C VAL A 92 -12.29 -5.06 4.58
N MET A 93 -11.38 -6.04 4.70
CA MET A 93 -10.16 -6.09 3.90
C MET A 93 -10.44 -6.29 2.41
N LEU A 94 -11.42 -7.13 2.06
CA LEU A 94 -11.84 -7.32 0.67
C LEU A 94 -12.49 -6.06 0.11
N SER A 95 -13.35 -5.40 0.90
CA SER A 95 -13.96 -4.12 0.50
C SER A 95 -12.91 -3.03 0.27
N LYS A 96 -11.89 -2.96 1.14
CA LYS A 96 -10.75 -2.06 0.98
C LYS A 96 -9.97 -2.34 -0.30
N LEU A 97 -9.68 -3.61 -0.57
CA LEU A 97 -8.92 -4.01 -1.77
C LEU A 97 -9.70 -3.69 -3.06
N GLU A 98 -11.00 -3.97 -3.07
CA GLU A 98 -11.88 -3.67 -4.20
C GLU A 98 -12.01 -2.16 -4.43
N TRP A 99 -12.13 -1.36 -3.35
CA TRP A 99 -12.10 0.09 -3.46
C TRP A 99 -10.79 0.58 -4.07
N LEU A 100 -9.64 0.10 -3.56
CA LEU A 100 -8.32 0.50 -4.06
C LEU A 100 -8.19 0.20 -5.56
N LYS A 101 -8.50 -1.02 -5.98
CA LYS A 101 -8.39 -1.43 -7.40
C LYS A 101 -9.27 -0.58 -8.30
N ARG A 102 -10.48 -0.26 -7.85
CA ARG A 102 -11.38 0.62 -8.60
C ARG A 102 -10.85 2.04 -8.68
N TRP A 103 -10.37 2.59 -7.57
CA TRP A 103 -9.78 3.92 -7.51
C TRP A 103 -8.54 4.03 -8.40
N LEU A 104 -7.62 3.07 -8.32
CA LEU A 104 -6.45 2.97 -9.20
C LEU A 104 -6.84 2.95 -10.68
N LYS A 105 -7.84 2.15 -11.06
CA LYS A 105 -8.27 2.06 -12.46
C LYS A 105 -8.94 3.33 -12.99
N THR A 106 -9.72 4.02 -12.15
CA THR A 106 -10.66 5.06 -12.61
C THR A 106 -10.24 6.49 -12.25
N LYS A 107 -9.43 6.65 -11.20
CA LYS A 107 -9.01 7.95 -10.65
C LYS A 107 -7.51 8.13 -10.67
N ALA A 108 -6.75 7.05 -10.47
CA ALA A 108 -5.29 7.09 -10.37
C ALA A 108 -4.56 6.14 -11.34
N PRO A 109 -4.88 6.15 -12.66
CA PRO A 109 -4.33 5.17 -13.61
C PRO A 109 -2.81 5.26 -13.77
N ARG A 110 -2.20 6.44 -13.56
CA ARG A 110 -0.74 6.58 -13.56
C ARG A 110 -0.08 5.92 -12.36
N ILE A 111 -0.71 5.99 -11.18
CA ILE A 111 -0.26 5.25 -10.00
C ILE A 111 -0.43 3.74 -10.22
N ASP A 112 -1.55 3.31 -10.83
CA ASP A 112 -1.78 1.90 -11.17
C ASP A 112 -0.70 1.33 -12.11
N ALA A 113 -0.22 2.13 -13.07
CA ALA A 113 0.81 1.72 -14.02
C ALA A 113 2.17 1.44 -13.35
N LEU A 114 2.44 2.04 -12.19
CA LEU A 114 3.66 1.88 -11.41
C LEU A 114 3.62 0.70 -10.44
N LYS A 115 2.46 0.02 -10.30
CA LYS A 115 2.34 -1.11 -9.37
C LYS A 115 3.40 -2.17 -9.64
N ALA A 116 3.91 -2.76 -8.57
CA ALA A 116 4.90 -3.81 -8.64
C ALA A 116 4.44 -4.96 -9.55
N LYS A 117 5.35 -5.37 -10.43
CA LYS A 117 5.22 -6.52 -11.34
C LYS A 117 6.18 -7.62 -10.95
N SER A 118 7.30 -7.28 -10.31
CA SER A 118 8.28 -8.26 -9.80
C SER A 118 7.72 -9.10 -8.64
N LYS A 119 6.79 -8.54 -7.87
CA LYS A 119 6.24 -9.09 -6.62
C LYS A 119 4.75 -8.75 -6.49
N PRO A 120 3.97 -9.47 -5.65
CA PRO A 120 2.57 -9.10 -5.38
C PRO A 120 2.50 -7.63 -4.93
N PRO A 121 1.62 -6.78 -5.50
CA PRO A 121 1.64 -5.35 -5.20
C PRO A 121 0.75 -4.95 -4.01
N PHE A 122 -0.15 -5.82 -3.54
CA PHE A 122 -1.11 -5.50 -2.48
C PHE A 122 -0.79 -6.30 -1.22
N HIS A 123 -0.67 -5.62 -0.09
CA HIS A 123 -0.28 -6.25 1.17
C HIS A 123 -1.14 -5.80 2.33
N TRP A 124 -1.49 -6.76 3.17
CA TRP A 124 -2.10 -6.51 4.46
C TRP A 124 -1.06 -6.75 5.55
N VAL A 125 -0.64 -5.67 6.20
CA VAL A 125 0.22 -5.72 7.38
C VAL A 125 -0.67 -5.61 8.61
N HIS A 126 -0.59 -6.57 9.52
CA HIS A 126 -1.47 -6.58 10.69
C HIS A 126 -0.80 -6.00 11.94
N THR A 127 -1.55 -5.19 12.66
CA THR A 127 -1.21 -4.79 14.02
C THR A 127 -1.79 -5.80 15.02
N GLY A 128 -1.03 -6.15 16.05
CA GLY A 128 -1.43 -7.13 17.06
C GLY A 128 -1.30 -8.60 16.61
N SER A 129 -2.10 -9.49 17.21
CA SER A 129 -2.11 -10.91 16.87
C SER A 129 -3.03 -11.20 15.69
N SER A 130 -2.61 -12.12 14.82
CA SER A 130 -3.48 -12.70 13.78
C SER A 130 -4.03 -14.03 14.29
N LYS A 131 -5.35 -14.19 14.26
CA LYS A 131 -6.04 -15.45 14.59
C LYS A 131 -6.49 -16.23 13.35
N ILE A 132 -5.90 -15.95 12.18
CA ILE A 132 -6.24 -16.64 10.94
C ILE A 132 -5.55 -18.01 10.90
N ILE A 133 -6.33 -19.06 11.13
CA ILE A 133 -5.83 -20.44 11.15
C ILE A 133 -5.54 -20.90 9.73
N LYS A 134 -4.33 -21.44 9.50
CA LYS A 134 -3.93 -22.03 8.22
C LYS A 134 -4.90 -23.12 7.79
N GLY A 135 -5.35 -23.08 6.54
CA GLY A 135 -6.29 -24.06 5.99
C GLY A 135 -7.78 -23.79 6.28
N SER A 136 -8.11 -22.82 7.13
CA SER A 136 -9.49 -22.35 7.32
C SER A 136 -10.09 -21.79 6.03
N LYS A 137 -11.43 -21.67 5.97
CA LYS A 137 -12.13 -21.06 4.83
C LYS A 137 -11.63 -19.62 4.58
N GLN A 138 -11.47 -18.84 5.65
CA GLN A 138 -10.98 -17.46 5.61
C GLN A 138 -9.55 -17.41 5.05
N TYR A 139 -8.68 -18.32 5.50
CA TYR A 139 -7.31 -18.43 4.98
C TYR A 139 -7.31 -18.72 3.47
N LYS A 140 -8.10 -19.70 3.02
CA LYS A 140 -8.19 -20.05 1.60
C LYS A 140 -8.69 -18.87 0.76
N GLN A 141 -9.69 -18.15 1.24
CA GLN A 141 -10.22 -16.96 0.57
C GLN A 141 -9.17 -15.85 0.46
N LEU A 142 -8.45 -15.54 1.55
CA LEU A 142 -7.35 -14.56 1.52
C LEU A 142 -6.22 -14.98 0.59
N ALA A 143 -5.88 -16.27 0.56
CA ALA A 143 -4.86 -16.81 -0.34
C ALA A 143 -5.26 -16.64 -1.82
N THR A 144 -6.53 -16.84 -2.18
CA THR A 144 -7.04 -16.57 -3.54
C THR A 144 -6.84 -15.11 -3.95
N HIS A 145 -7.01 -14.17 -3.02
CA HIS A 145 -6.78 -12.74 -3.25
C HIS A 145 -5.31 -12.32 -3.05
N LYS A 146 -4.40 -13.24 -2.71
CA LYS A 146 -3.00 -12.98 -2.35
C LYS A 146 -2.85 -11.93 -1.23
N LEU A 147 -3.78 -11.92 -0.27
CA LEU A 147 -3.87 -10.92 0.80
C LEU A 147 -3.74 -11.57 2.20
N LEU A 148 -2.85 -12.55 2.33
CA LEU A 148 -2.58 -13.13 3.65
C LEU A 148 -1.93 -12.08 4.55
N PRO A 149 -2.40 -11.89 5.80
CA PRO A 149 -1.85 -10.89 6.69
C PRO A 149 -0.43 -11.25 7.11
N VAL A 150 0.47 -10.27 7.10
CA VAL A 150 1.85 -10.39 7.57
C VAL A 150 2.11 -9.44 8.73
N LYS A 151 3.03 -9.79 9.64
CA LYS A 151 3.34 -8.94 10.80
C LYS A 151 4.11 -7.68 10.41
N VAL A 152 4.95 -7.79 9.38
CA VAL A 152 5.73 -6.71 8.78
C VAL A 152 5.71 -6.89 7.27
N TRP A 153 5.77 -5.78 6.54
CA TRP A 153 6.07 -5.81 5.12
C TRP A 153 7.58 -5.88 4.94
N ASN A 154 8.11 -7.07 4.64
CA ASN A 154 9.53 -7.28 4.38
C ASN A 154 9.76 -7.57 2.90
N TYR A 155 10.37 -6.62 2.19
CA TYR A 155 10.61 -6.69 0.75
C TYR A 155 11.31 -7.97 0.28
N GLU A 156 12.30 -8.47 1.04
CA GLU A 156 13.06 -9.67 0.66
C GLU A 156 12.20 -10.94 0.74
N SER A 157 11.18 -10.95 1.59
CA SER A 157 10.33 -12.11 1.88
C SER A 157 8.99 -12.10 1.14
N LEU A 158 8.74 -11.12 0.26
CA LEU A 158 7.52 -11.00 -0.56
C LEU A 158 7.46 -12.01 -1.71
#